data_AF-A0A816A7P9-F1
#
_entry.id   AF-A0A816A7P9-F1
#
_cell.length_a   1.000
_cell.length_b   1.000
_cell.length_c   1.000
_cell.angle_alpha   90.00
_cell.angle_beta   90.00
_cell.angle_gamma   90.00
#
_symmetry.space_group_name_H-M   'P 1'
#
loop_
_entity.id
_entity.type
_entity.pdbx_description
1 polymer ?
#
loop_
_entity_poly.entity_id
_entity_poly.type
_entity_poly.pdbx_seq_one_letter_code
_entity_poly.pdbx_strand_id
1 'polypeptide(L)'
;MSKITNENEKQVDADSIKSTGSNIGTVVETCPGRFELRTDNPWEEICGHTRAVRRGPFVIIAGTTASDPTKGVLHPESSYHQAVIIFERITNALVTIGAKVTDIVRVRMFIIDIADQDEVCRAFKEAFHSYGIRVPATLVQVNAFVHPDMRVEIEADAIIL
;
A
#
# COMPACT_ATOMS: atom_id res chain seq x y z
N MET A 1 43.31 -44.28 8.79
CA MET A 1 43.21 -42.85 9.15
C MET A 1 43.17 -42.03 7.87
N SER A 2 41.99 -41.89 7.28
CA SER A 2 41.74 -41.04 6.11
C SER A 2 40.94 -39.82 6.58
N LYS A 3 41.43 -38.63 6.21
CA LYS A 3 40.82 -37.34 6.51
C LYS A 3 39.56 -37.17 5.64
N ILE A 4 38.43 -36.82 6.27
CA ILE A 4 37.26 -36.26 5.60
C ILE A 4 37.11 -34.84 6.14
N THR A 5 37.47 -33.86 5.33
CA THR A 5 37.10 -32.45 5.49
C THR A 5 35.64 -32.28 5.05
N ASN A 6 34.78 -31.78 5.93
CA ASN A 6 33.48 -31.24 5.57
C ASN A 6 33.43 -29.78 6.04
N GLU A 7 33.57 -28.88 5.07
CA GLU A 7 33.08 -27.51 5.13
C GLU A 7 31.54 -27.54 5.09
N ASN A 8 30.89 -26.68 5.87
CA ASN A 8 29.59 -26.08 5.54
C ASN A 8 29.22 -25.06 6.63
N GLU A 9 29.71 -23.83 6.44
CA GLU A 9 29.00 -22.64 6.88
C GLU A 9 27.65 -22.60 6.16
N LYS A 10 26.54 -22.72 6.90
CA LYS A 10 25.22 -22.46 6.35
C LYS A 10 24.95 -20.95 6.42
N GLN A 11 25.17 -20.30 5.29
CA GLN A 11 24.52 -19.05 4.92
C GLN A 11 23.00 -19.21 5.10
N VAL A 12 22.39 -18.36 5.92
CA VAL A 12 20.93 -18.33 6.07
C VAL A 12 20.36 -17.57 4.88
N ASP A 13 19.64 -18.30 4.04
CA ASP A 13 19.03 -17.84 2.80
C ASP A 13 17.82 -16.93 3.10
N ALA A 14 17.76 -15.77 2.45
CA ALA A 14 16.72 -14.76 2.64
C ALA A 14 15.37 -15.14 2.01
N ASP A 15 15.24 -16.34 1.46
CA ASP A 15 14.08 -16.83 0.70
C ASP A 15 12.99 -17.51 1.56
N SER A 16 12.82 -17.13 2.83
CA SER A 16 11.84 -17.77 3.71
C SER A 16 10.78 -16.86 4.32
N ILE A 17 10.42 -15.77 3.63
CA ILE A 17 9.14 -15.07 3.88
C ILE A 17 8.16 -15.46 2.78
N LYS A 18 7.35 -16.49 3.07
CA LYS A 18 6.26 -16.94 2.22
C LYS A 18 5.25 -15.81 2.03
N SER A 19 5.00 -15.48 0.77
CA SER A 19 4.00 -14.50 0.33
C SER A 19 2.59 -14.95 0.67
N THR A 20 1.93 -14.21 1.55
CA THR A 20 0.49 -14.06 1.53
C THR A 20 0.15 -13.23 0.28
N GLY A 21 -0.58 -13.84 -0.66
CA GLY A 21 -0.70 -13.36 -2.04
C GLY A 21 -1.20 -11.93 -2.19
N SER A 22 -0.31 -11.06 -2.68
CA SER A 22 -0.64 -9.86 -3.46
C SER A 22 0.45 -9.72 -4.50
N ASN A 23 0.09 -9.81 -5.78
CA ASN A 23 1.06 -9.64 -6.87
C ASN A 23 1.62 -8.22 -6.77
N ILE A 24 2.94 -8.08 -6.66
CA ILE A 24 3.63 -6.84 -6.24
C ILE A 24 3.47 -5.69 -7.28
N GLY A 25 2.84 -5.96 -8.42
CA GLY A 25 2.67 -5.04 -9.53
C GLY A 25 3.94 -4.91 -10.37
N THR A 26 3.79 -4.35 -11.58
CA THR A 26 4.91 -4.12 -12.50
C THR A 26 5.18 -2.63 -12.60
N VAL A 27 6.45 -2.24 -12.44
CA VAL A 27 6.90 -0.86 -12.67
C VAL A 27 7.26 -0.68 -14.14
N VAL A 28 6.63 0.30 -14.79
CA VAL A 28 6.83 0.60 -16.21
C VAL A 28 7.26 2.05 -16.38
N GLU A 29 8.35 2.30 -17.09
CA GLU A 29 8.68 3.65 -17.54
C GLU A 29 7.87 3.98 -18.80
N THR A 30 7.03 5.01 -18.72
CA THR A 30 6.11 5.39 -19.80
C THR A 30 6.62 6.55 -20.64
N CYS A 31 7.41 7.43 -20.02
CA CYS A 31 8.21 8.45 -20.69
C CYS A 31 9.41 8.78 -19.79
N PRO A 32 10.47 9.45 -20.31
CA PRO A 32 11.70 9.66 -19.57
C PRO A 32 11.47 10.25 -18.17
N GLY A 33 11.82 9.49 -17.14
CA GLY A 33 11.68 9.88 -15.73
C GLY A 33 10.25 9.83 -15.18
N ARG A 34 9.33 9.12 -15.85
CA ARG A 34 7.97 8.83 -15.37
C ARG A 34 7.76 7.32 -15.27
N PHE A 35 7.66 6.84 -14.04
CA PHE A 35 7.42 5.44 -13.73
C PHE A 35 5.99 5.26 -13.22
N GLU A 36 5.31 4.23 -13.69
CA GLU A 36 3.99 3.82 -13.23
C GLU A 36 4.09 2.46 -12.56
N LEU A 37 3.40 2.27 -11.44
CA LEU A 37 3.20 0.96 -10.84
C LEU A 37 1.82 0.43 -11.24
N ARG A 38 1.79 -0.53 -12.15
CA ARG A 38 0.55 -1.17 -12.61
C ARG A 38 0.30 -2.47 -11.86
N THR A 39 -0.95 -2.72 -11.46
CA THR A 39 -1.34 -3.95 -10.77
C THR A 39 -2.39 -4.71 -11.58
N ASP A 40 -2.69 -5.94 -11.16
CA ASP A 40 -3.75 -6.76 -11.80
C ASP A 40 -5.16 -6.34 -11.37
N ASN A 41 -5.31 -5.16 -10.75
CA ASN A 41 -6.61 -4.63 -10.40
C ASN A 41 -7.38 -4.26 -11.67
N PRO A 42 -8.54 -4.89 -11.97
CA PRO A 42 -9.29 -4.64 -13.20
C PRO A 42 -9.69 -3.16 -13.40
N TRP A 43 -9.84 -2.42 -12.30
CA TRP A 43 -10.16 -0.99 -12.34
C TRP A 43 -9.07 -0.13 -12.99
N GLU A 44 -7.81 -0.56 -12.96
CA GLU A 44 -6.71 0.16 -13.63
C GLU A 44 -6.92 0.21 -15.14
N GLU A 45 -7.35 -0.91 -15.73
CA GLU A 45 -7.66 -0.99 -17.17
C GLU A 45 -8.99 -0.30 -17.48
N ILE A 46 -10.04 -0.56 -16.68
CA ILE A 46 -11.39 -0.02 -16.92
C ILE A 46 -11.42 1.52 -16.84
N CYS A 47 -10.75 2.10 -15.84
CA CYS A 47 -10.75 3.54 -15.60
C CYS A 47 -9.51 4.25 -16.15
N GLY A 48 -8.48 3.52 -16.61
CA GLY A 48 -7.25 4.11 -17.13
C GLY A 48 -6.37 4.76 -16.06
N HIS A 49 -6.35 4.22 -14.83
CA HIS A 49 -5.49 4.70 -13.74
C HIS A 49 -4.41 3.67 -13.40
N THR A 50 -3.44 4.07 -12.57
CA THR A 50 -2.36 3.19 -12.08
C THR A 50 -2.32 3.25 -10.55
N ARG A 51 -1.73 2.25 -9.88
CA ARG A 51 -1.59 2.25 -8.40
C ARG A 51 -0.72 3.40 -7.91
N ALA A 52 0.37 3.69 -8.62
CA ALA A 52 1.27 4.77 -8.26
C ALA A 52 1.96 5.37 -9.49
N VAL A 53 2.30 6.65 -9.41
CA VAL A 53 3.19 7.32 -10.37
C VAL A 53 4.37 7.92 -9.62
N ARG A 54 5.57 7.70 -10.15
CA ARG A 54 6.76 8.43 -9.77
C ARG A 54 7.19 9.36 -10.89
N ARG A 55 7.40 10.65 -10.58
CA ARG A 55 7.92 11.68 -11.48
C ARG A 55 9.01 12.48 -10.78
N GLY A 56 10.26 12.25 -11.16
CA GLY A 56 11.40 12.82 -10.43
C GLY A 56 11.37 12.36 -8.96
N PRO A 57 11.38 13.28 -7.98
CA PRO A 57 11.31 12.94 -6.55
C PRO A 57 9.89 12.63 -6.08
N PHE A 58 8.84 13.01 -6.80
CA PHE A 58 7.47 12.88 -6.35
C PHE A 58 6.92 11.48 -6.62
N VAL A 59 6.27 10.89 -5.62
CA VAL A 59 5.51 9.65 -5.72
C VAL A 59 4.08 9.91 -5.28
N ILE A 60 3.12 9.61 -6.15
CA ILE A 60 1.69 9.77 -5.88
C ILE A 60 1.05 8.39 -5.88
N ILE A 61 0.39 8.03 -4.78
CA ILE A 61 -0.37 6.79 -4.63
C ILE A 61 -1.84 7.09 -4.86
N ALA A 62 -2.48 6.33 -5.74
CA ALA A 62 -3.90 6.49 -6.03
C ALA A 62 -4.78 6.11 -4.83
N GLY A 63 -6.04 6.55 -4.88
CA GLY A 63 -7.09 6.09 -3.97
C GLY A 63 -7.08 4.58 -3.84
N THR A 64 -6.88 4.10 -2.62
CA THR A 64 -6.70 2.69 -2.30
C THR A 64 -7.81 2.26 -1.36
N THR A 65 -8.54 1.23 -1.77
CA THR A 65 -9.60 0.60 -0.98
C THR A 65 -9.23 -0.85 -0.66
N ALA A 66 -10.00 -1.49 0.21
CA ALA A 66 -9.85 -2.90 0.58
C ALA A 66 -10.59 -3.85 -0.40
N SER A 67 -10.46 -3.64 -1.71
CA SER A 67 -11.07 -4.51 -2.73
C SER A 67 -10.17 -5.68 -3.14
N ASP A 68 -10.76 -6.79 -3.54
CA ASP A 68 -10.11 -7.95 -4.13
C ASP A 68 -10.82 -8.31 -5.45
N PRO A 69 -10.10 -8.51 -6.57
CA PRO A 69 -10.72 -8.82 -7.87
C PRO A 69 -11.60 -10.08 -7.88
N THR A 70 -11.34 -11.01 -6.94
CA THR A 70 -12.04 -12.30 -6.85
C THR A 70 -13.05 -12.34 -5.70
N LYS A 71 -12.74 -11.69 -4.57
CA LYS A 71 -13.54 -11.76 -3.34
C LYS A 71 -14.47 -10.55 -3.13
N GLY A 72 -14.36 -9.51 -3.96
CA GLY A 72 -15.11 -8.27 -3.77
C GLY A 72 -14.50 -7.39 -2.68
N VAL A 73 -15.32 -6.68 -1.90
CA VAL A 73 -14.82 -5.84 -0.80
C VAL A 73 -14.46 -6.70 0.41
N LEU A 74 -13.24 -6.56 0.90
CA LEU A 74 -12.75 -7.24 2.08
C LEU A 74 -13.20 -6.49 3.33
N HIS A 75 -13.59 -7.23 4.38
CA HIS A 75 -14.04 -6.67 5.66
C HIS A 75 -15.15 -5.61 5.52
N PRO A 76 -16.30 -5.93 4.88
CA PRO A 76 -17.39 -4.98 4.64
C PRO A 76 -17.92 -4.31 5.92
N GLU A 77 -17.79 -4.99 7.06
CA GLU A 77 -18.28 -4.51 8.38
C GLU A 77 -17.20 -3.83 9.23
N SER A 78 -15.97 -3.60 8.73
CA SER A 78 -14.88 -3.10 9.56
C SER A 78 -13.97 -2.10 8.88
N SER A 79 -14.18 -0.82 9.18
CA SER A 79 -13.34 0.29 8.72
C SER A 79 -11.89 0.16 9.17
N TYR A 80 -11.64 -0.37 10.38
CA TYR A 80 -10.27 -0.65 10.83
C TYR A 80 -9.56 -1.68 9.95
N HIS A 81 -10.16 -2.86 9.72
CA HIS A 81 -9.50 -3.90 8.93
C HIS A 81 -9.35 -3.48 7.46
N GLN A 82 -10.31 -2.70 6.92
CA GLN A 82 -10.15 -2.08 5.61
C GLN A 82 -8.94 -1.12 5.61
N ALA A 83 -8.85 -0.21 6.58
CA ALA A 83 -7.75 0.75 6.69
C ALA A 83 -6.38 0.07 6.84
N VAL A 84 -6.27 -1.00 7.64
CA VAL A 84 -5.02 -1.78 7.79
C VAL A 84 -4.55 -2.31 6.43
N ILE A 85 -5.42 -3.01 5.71
CA ILE A 85 -5.10 -3.56 4.37
C ILE A 85 -4.74 -2.44 3.39
N ILE A 86 -5.45 -1.32 3.46
CA ILE A 86 -5.19 -0.17 2.60
C ILE A 86 -3.78 0.40 2.89
N PHE A 87 -3.40 0.60 4.16
CA PHE A 87 -2.06 1.05 4.49
C PHE A 87 -0.99 0.06 4.07
N GLU A 88 -1.19 -1.25 4.23
CA GLU A 88 -0.28 -2.28 3.72
C GLU A 88 -0.10 -2.19 2.20
N ARG A 89 -1.17 -1.95 1.45
CA ARG A 89 -1.11 -1.77 -0.01
C ARG A 89 -0.36 -0.49 -0.38
N ILE A 90 -0.58 0.61 0.34
CA ILE A 90 0.11 1.88 0.13
C ILE A 90 1.62 1.72 0.40
N THR A 91 2.01 1.09 1.52
CA THR A 91 3.42 0.91 1.86
C THR A 91 4.12 -0.03 0.88
N ASN A 92 3.45 -1.11 0.46
CA ASN A 92 3.96 -2.00 -0.58
C ASN A 92 4.15 -1.25 -1.91
N ALA A 93 3.16 -0.46 -2.35
CA ALA A 93 3.24 0.31 -3.58
C ALA A 93 4.40 1.32 -3.58
N LEU A 94 4.62 2.00 -2.45
CA LEU A 94 5.76 2.91 -2.27
C LEU A 94 7.09 2.19 -2.41
N VAL A 95 7.26 1.06 -1.71
CA VAL A 95 8.49 0.26 -1.76
C VAL A 95 8.74 -0.25 -3.18
N THR A 96 7.72 -0.75 -3.87
CA THR A 96 7.84 -1.25 -5.24
C THR A 96 8.31 -0.17 -6.21
N ILE A 97 7.86 1.09 -6.06
CA ILE A 97 8.27 2.20 -6.94
C ILE A 97 9.54 2.95 -6.45
N GLY A 98 10.22 2.38 -5.46
CA GLY A 98 11.52 2.83 -4.97
C GLY A 98 11.48 3.95 -3.91
N ALA A 99 10.33 4.15 -3.26
CA ALA A 99 10.18 5.02 -2.09
C ALA A 99 10.23 4.21 -0.79
N LYS A 100 10.31 4.91 0.34
CA LYS A 100 10.18 4.36 1.70
C LYS A 100 8.93 4.91 2.36
N VAL A 101 8.46 4.24 3.41
CA VAL A 101 7.35 4.75 4.23
C VAL A 101 7.68 6.12 4.85
N THR A 102 8.96 6.33 5.19
CA THR A 102 9.46 7.61 5.70
C THR A 102 9.42 8.77 4.70
N ASP A 103 9.22 8.46 3.41
CA ASP A 103 9.14 9.47 2.35
C ASP A 103 7.73 10.05 2.22
N ILE A 104 6.73 9.47 2.91
CA ILE A 104 5.35 9.99 2.89
C ILE A 104 5.30 11.35 3.57
N VAL A 105 4.77 12.32 2.84
CA VAL A 105 4.61 13.71 3.30
C VAL A 105 3.16 14.10 3.50
N ARG A 106 2.20 13.30 3.02
CA ARG A 106 0.76 13.54 3.19
C ARG A 106 -0.06 12.26 3.04
N VAL A 107 -1.11 12.13 3.84
CA VAL A 107 -2.16 11.11 3.70
C VAL A 107 -3.54 11.79 3.68
N ARG A 108 -4.43 11.33 2.81
CA ARG A 108 -5.84 11.75 2.81
C ARG A 108 -6.71 10.51 2.96
N MET A 109 -7.61 10.54 3.93
CA MET A 109 -8.50 9.44 4.29
C MET A 109 -9.94 9.88 4.09
N PHE A 110 -10.70 9.08 3.36
CA PHE A 110 -12.11 9.27 3.10
C PHE A 110 -12.85 8.12 3.77
N ILE A 111 -13.92 8.42 4.51
CA ILE A 111 -14.76 7.42 5.17
C ILE A 111 -16.25 7.64 4.89
N ILE A 112 -17.04 6.58 4.94
CA ILE A 112 -18.50 6.68 4.69
C ILE A 112 -19.28 7.20 5.89
N ASP A 113 -18.88 6.79 7.10
CA ASP A 113 -19.51 7.16 8.37
C ASP A 113 -18.45 7.76 9.30
N ILE A 114 -18.65 9.00 9.72
CA ILE A 114 -17.72 9.71 10.62
C ILE A 114 -17.58 9.01 11.97
N ALA A 115 -18.54 8.18 12.37
CA ALA A 115 -18.44 7.38 13.60
C ALA A 115 -17.25 6.40 13.57
N ASP A 116 -16.75 6.03 12.39
CA ASP A 116 -15.60 5.13 12.24
C ASP A 116 -14.24 5.84 12.36
N GLN A 117 -14.20 7.16 12.61
CA GLN A 117 -12.96 7.93 12.61
C GLN A 117 -11.90 7.37 13.56
N ASP A 118 -12.28 6.87 14.73
CA ASP A 118 -11.34 6.37 15.74
C ASP A 118 -10.68 5.07 15.29
N GLU A 119 -11.44 4.19 14.63
CA GLU A 119 -10.93 2.94 14.08
C GLU A 119 -9.95 3.19 12.92
N VAL A 120 -10.25 4.14 12.05
CA VAL A 120 -9.34 4.52 10.95
C VAL A 120 -8.10 5.24 11.48
N CYS A 121 -8.25 6.13 12.47
CA CYS A 121 -7.12 6.78 13.15
C CYS A 121 -6.22 5.78 13.87
N ARG A 122 -6.79 4.71 14.43
CA ARG A 122 -6.03 3.61 15.04
C ARG A 122 -5.17 2.88 14.02
N ALA A 123 -5.74 2.48 12.89
CA ALA A 123 -4.97 1.87 11.79
C ALA A 123 -3.88 2.81 11.24
N PHE A 124 -4.19 4.10 11.06
CA PHE A 124 -3.22 5.12 10.64
C PHE A 124 -2.05 5.23 11.63
N LYS A 125 -2.34 5.30 12.93
CA LYS A 125 -1.29 5.36 13.95
C LYS A 125 -0.40 4.11 13.89
N GLU A 126 -0.99 2.92 13.84
CA GLU A 126 -0.27 1.66 13.78
C GLU A 126 0.63 1.56 12.54
N ALA A 127 0.15 2.04 11.38
CA ALA A 127 0.89 2.02 10.12
C ALA A 127 2.20 2.83 10.15
N PHE A 128 2.24 3.93 10.92
CA PHE A 128 3.41 4.82 10.94
C PHE A 128 4.23 4.76 12.24
N HIS A 129 3.65 4.26 13.33
CA HIS A 129 4.29 4.24 14.64
C HIS A 129 5.61 3.45 14.65
N SER A 130 5.65 2.31 13.97
CA SER A 130 6.85 1.45 13.86
C SER A 130 8.03 2.13 13.14
N TYR A 131 7.75 3.14 12.31
CA TYR A 131 8.74 3.91 11.58
C TYR A 131 9.22 5.15 12.35
N GLY A 132 8.65 5.44 13.53
CA GLY A 132 9.04 6.59 14.35
C GLY A 132 8.72 7.96 13.74
N ILE A 133 7.81 8.00 12.76
CA ILE A 133 7.42 9.24 12.05
C ILE A 133 5.98 9.65 12.38
N ARG A 134 5.67 10.91 12.09
CA ARG A 134 4.31 11.44 12.07
C ARG A 134 4.06 12.05 10.70
N VAL A 135 2.89 11.76 10.13
CA VAL A 135 2.52 12.18 8.78
C VAL A 135 1.37 13.19 8.86
N PRO A 136 1.44 14.33 8.14
CA PRO A 136 0.29 15.21 7.98
C PRO A 136 -0.88 14.47 7.33
N ALA A 137 -2.05 14.51 7.96
CA ALA A 137 -3.21 13.77 7.48
C ALA A 137 -4.49 14.63 7.48
N THR A 138 -5.41 14.28 6.58
CA THR A 138 -6.77 14.80 6.57
C THR A 138 -7.73 13.60 6.52
N LEU A 139 -8.75 13.61 7.36
CA LEU A 139 -9.82 12.63 7.37
C LEU A 139 -11.16 13.36 7.18
N VAL A 140 -11.97 12.91 6.22
CA VAL A 140 -13.29 13.47 5.94
C VAL A 140 -14.31 12.38 5.67
N GLN A 141 -15.57 12.65 6.01
CA GLN A 141 -16.68 11.83 5.58
C GLN A 141 -17.08 12.20 4.14
N VAL A 142 -17.35 11.18 3.30
CA VAL A 142 -17.91 11.33 1.95
C VAL A 142 -19.29 10.69 1.87
N ASN A 143 -20.05 11.00 0.81
CA ASN A 143 -21.42 10.49 0.66
C ASN A 143 -21.48 9.04 0.14
N ALA A 144 -20.52 8.61 -0.67
CA ALA A 144 -20.49 7.27 -1.26
C ALA A 144 -19.11 6.93 -1.84
N PHE A 145 -18.81 5.63 -1.92
CA PHE A 145 -17.72 5.06 -2.72
C PHE A 145 -18.28 4.29 -3.92
N VAL A 146 -17.40 3.74 -4.76
CA VAL A 146 -17.77 2.96 -5.95
C VAL A 146 -18.51 1.66 -5.63
N HIS A 147 -18.42 1.17 -4.39
CA HIS A 147 -19.12 -0.02 -3.91
C HIS A 147 -19.73 0.24 -2.52
N PRO A 148 -20.97 -0.20 -2.22
CA PRO A 148 -21.65 0.10 -0.95
C PRO A 148 -20.92 -0.45 0.28
N ASP A 149 -20.23 -1.58 0.14
CA ASP A 149 -19.49 -2.22 1.23
C ASP A 149 -18.12 -1.57 1.52
N MET A 150 -17.68 -0.63 0.69
CA MET A 150 -16.46 0.14 0.97
C MET A 150 -16.76 1.15 2.07
N ARG A 151 -15.91 1.16 3.09
CA ARG A 151 -16.04 2.09 4.22
C ARG A 151 -14.91 3.12 4.26
N VAL A 152 -13.76 2.77 3.68
CA VAL A 152 -12.54 3.58 3.73
C VAL A 152 -11.84 3.59 2.37
N GLU A 153 -11.38 4.76 1.96
CA GLU A 153 -10.45 4.95 0.85
C GLU A 153 -9.32 5.88 1.29
N ILE A 154 -8.07 5.55 0.95
CA ILE A 154 -6.90 6.32 1.37
C ILE A 154 -5.96 6.54 0.20
N GLU A 155 -5.41 7.74 0.10
CA GLU A 155 -4.35 8.10 -0.83
C GLU A 155 -3.17 8.73 -0.08
N ALA A 156 -1.99 8.71 -0.71
CA ALA A 156 -0.77 9.20 -0.10
C ALA A 156 0.16 9.87 -1.12
N ASP A 157 0.85 10.93 -0.67
CA ASP A 157 1.91 11.59 -1.43
C ASP A 157 3.25 11.36 -0.71
N ALA A 158 4.30 11.08 -1.47
CA ALA A 158 5.67 10.91 -0.98
C ALA A 158 6.69 11.67 -1.81
N ILE A 159 7.83 12.01 -1.20
CA ILE A 159 8.95 12.71 -1.83
C ILE A 159 10.25 11.96 -1.51
N ILE A 160 10.90 11.45 -2.56
CA ILE A 160 12.21 10.80 -2.50
C ILE A 160 13.31 11.87 -2.63
N LEU A 161 14.36 11.76 -1.81
CA LEU A 161 15.55 12.60 -1.85
C LEU A 161 16.75 11.90 -2.52
#